data_AF-A0A845M6N4-F1
#
_entry.id   AF-A0A845M6N4-F1
#
_cell.length_a   1.000
_cell.length_b   1.000
_cell.length_c   1.000
_cell.angle_alpha   90.00
_cell.angle_beta   90.00
_cell.angle_gamma   90.00
#
_symmetry.space_group_name_H-M   'P 1'
#
loop_
_entity.id
_entity.type
_entity.pdbx_description
1 polymer ?
#
loop_
_entity_poly.entity_id
_entity_poly.type
_entity_poly.pdbx_seq_one_letter_code
_entity_poly.pdbx_strand_id
1 'polypeptide(L)'
;MTEIRLPISITYETEGPVAIGDVIVALQAAEAIADDAVALLPSLIDGLQINGSSLNVRSLEQGSLREAFFLALLFTYQGALEEEVPPMIEDLFNITVSDQYDTLATLVFLIVIFYGAGLAIDVVKKAFSDSLPRAKFEELVKLLAAETGKPAADIRDIIEAKFQKPAAAKRVVRNAGKFFLPSHKGSNAPLKVDRDTISSEVVRQIPFDGSTDKENDFDRYKPYEAVELEIHAQDKDKSSTGWAAVARGISDKRLKVRVVEPVHPADIWQKDVVTADIVLVLKLTSDGYVPAEIQVTRLVEPGEN
;
A
#
# COMPACT_ATOMS: atom_id res chain seq x y z
N MET A 1 -2.84 -11.75 -30.70
CA MET A 1 -2.64 -11.11 -29.38
C MET A 1 -1.17 -10.78 -29.27
N THR A 2 -0.83 -9.57 -28.86
CA THR A 2 0.55 -9.11 -28.77
C THR A 2 1.05 -9.34 -27.36
N GLU A 3 2.13 -10.12 -27.21
CA GLU A 3 2.86 -10.24 -25.95
C GLU A 3 3.87 -9.09 -25.87
N ILE A 4 3.84 -8.33 -24.77
CA ILE A 4 4.79 -7.23 -24.52
C ILE A 4 5.63 -7.62 -23.30
N ARG A 5 6.95 -7.51 -23.43
CA ARG A 5 7.90 -7.80 -22.35
C ARG A 5 8.57 -6.50 -21.93
N LEU A 6 8.34 -6.14 -20.68
CA LEU A 6 8.84 -4.90 -20.07
C LEU A 6 9.92 -5.28 -19.05
N PRO A 7 11.19 -4.87 -19.25
CA PRO A 7 12.22 -5.08 -18.25
C PRO A 7 12.01 -4.12 -17.06
N ILE A 8 12.33 -4.60 -15.86
CA ILE A 8 12.47 -3.79 -14.65
C ILE A 8 13.72 -4.25 -13.93
N SER A 9 14.59 -3.30 -13.58
CA SER A 9 15.81 -3.57 -12.80
C SER A 9 15.63 -3.05 -11.38
N ILE A 10 15.88 -3.89 -10.39
CA ILE A 10 15.78 -3.53 -8.96
C ILE A 10 17.10 -3.90 -8.31
N THR A 11 17.83 -2.88 -7.81
CA THR A 11 19.14 -3.07 -7.18
C THR A 11 19.12 -2.51 -5.77
N TYR A 12 19.31 -3.39 -4.78
CA TYR A 12 19.49 -3.04 -3.38
C TYR A 12 20.97 -2.78 -3.11
N GLU A 13 21.36 -1.54 -2.77
CA GLU A 13 22.78 -1.15 -2.60
C GLU A 13 23.30 -1.45 -1.19
N THR A 14 23.19 -2.70 -0.75
CA THR A 14 23.59 -3.14 0.60
C THR A 14 25.10 -3.35 0.73
N GLU A 15 25.68 -2.97 1.86
CA GLU A 15 27.13 -3.16 2.12
C GLU A 15 27.53 -4.63 2.33
N GLY A 16 26.59 -5.47 2.80
CA GLY A 16 26.80 -6.88 3.10
C GLY A 16 25.90 -7.81 2.30
N PRO A 17 26.13 -9.14 2.39
CA PRO A 17 25.28 -10.12 1.73
C PRO A 17 23.85 -10.07 2.29
N VAL A 18 22.86 -10.09 1.40
CA VAL A 18 21.44 -10.19 1.77
C VAL A 18 21.05 -11.67 1.89
N ALA A 19 20.33 -12.04 2.95
CA ALA A 19 19.86 -13.40 3.11
C ALA A 19 18.84 -13.77 2.02
N ILE A 20 18.95 -14.97 1.45
CA ILE A 20 18.04 -15.45 0.39
C ILE A 20 16.56 -15.33 0.80
N GLY A 21 16.25 -15.62 2.08
CA GLY A 21 14.88 -15.48 2.58
C GLY A 21 14.33 -14.06 2.47
N ASP A 22 15.17 -13.04 2.67
CA ASP A 22 14.78 -11.63 2.54
C ASP A 22 14.58 -11.26 1.07
N VAL A 23 15.41 -11.80 0.17
CA VAL A 23 15.25 -11.62 -1.27
C VAL A 23 13.96 -12.26 -1.77
N ILE A 24 13.63 -13.48 -1.33
CA ILE A 24 12.37 -14.15 -1.68
C ILE A 24 11.17 -13.33 -1.21
N VAL A 25 11.20 -12.81 0.02
CA VAL A 25 10.12 -11.97 0.54
C VAL A 25 9.96 -10.69 -0.28
N ALA A 26 11.06 -10.05 -0.66
CA ALA A 26 11.03 -8.86 -1.50
C ALA A 26 10.50 -9.15 -2.92
N LEU A 27 10.88 -10.29 -3.51
CA LEU A 27 10.38 -10.73 -4.82
C LEU A 27 8.89 -11.04 -4.79
N GLN A 28 8.40 -11.73 -3.76
CA GLN A 28 6.97 -11.99 -3.57
C GLN A 28 6.17 -10.70 -3.39
N ALA A 29 6.74 -9.72 -2.67
CA ALA A 29 6.13 -8.42 -2.54
C ALA A 29 6.11 -7.65 -3.87
N ALA A 30 7.20 -7.71 -4.64
CA ALA A 30 7.28 -7.11 -5.97
C ALA A 30 6.25 -7.73 -6.93
N GLU A 31 6.06 -9.05 -6.92
CA GLU A 31 5.02 -9.73 -7.72
C GLU A 31 3.62 -9.21 -7.37
N ALA A 32 3.28 -9.18 -6.08
CA ALA A 32 1.96 -8.69 -5.64
C ALA A 32 1.73 -7.19 -5.93
N ILE A 33 2.78 -6.37 -5.88
CA ILE A 33 2.73 -4.95 -6.27
C ILE A 33 2.58 -4.82 -7.79
N ALA A 34 3.30 -5.62 -8.57
CA ALA A 34 3.20 -5.63 -10.03
C ALA A 34 1.79 -6.01 -10.49
N ASP A 35 1.15 -6.98 -9.83
CA ASP A 35 -0.25 -7.33 -10.10
C ASP A 35 -1.21 -6.15 -9.82
N ASP A 36 -1.00 -5.43 -8.72
CA ASP A 36 -1.78 -4.24 -8.41
C ASP A 36 -1.53 -3.11 -9.43
N ALA A 37 -0.28 -2.91 -9.86
CA ALA A 37 0.09 -1.94 -10.89
C ALA A 37 -0.51 -2.28 -12.26
N VAL A 38 -0.42 -3.54 -12.69
CA VAL A 38 -1.02 -4.01 -13.94
C VAL A 38 -2.53 -3.84 -13.93
N ALA A 39 -3.19 -4.13 -12.81
CA ALA A 39 -4.63 -3.94 -12.68
C ALA A 39 -5.07 -2.46 -12.77
N LEU A 40 -4.17 -1.52 -12.50
CA LEU A 40 -4.42 -0.08 -12.62
C LEU A 40 -4.21 0.45 -14.04
N LEU A 41 -3.28 -0.14 -14.82
CA LEU A 41 -2.90 0.34 -16.16
C LEU A 41 -4.10 0.59 -17.10
N PRO A 42 -5.13 -0.28 -17.20
CA PRO A 42 -6.29 -0.02 -18.06
C PRO A 42 -7.12 1.22 -17.67
N SER A 43 -7.08 1.63 -16.41
CA SER A 43 -7.75 2.85 -15.95
C SER A 43 -6.89 4.11 -16.18
N LEU A 44 -5.59 3.93 -16.33
CA LEU A 44 -4.60 4.99 -16.49
C LEU A 44 -4.26 5.26 -17.97
N ILE A 45 -4.47 4.29 -18.86
CA ILE A 45 -4.14 4.37 -20.28
C ILE A 45 -5.40 4.04 -21.09
N ASP A 46 -5.91 5.02 -21.83
CA ASP A 46 -7.14 4.86 -22.60
C ASP A 46 -6.95 3.83 -23.73
N GLY A 47 -7.92 2.92 -23.87
CA GLY A 47 -7.89 1.86 -24.88
C GLY A 47 -7.01 0.65 -24.56
N LEU A 48 -6.28 0.65 -23.44
CA LEU A 48 -5.48 -0.49 -23.02
C LEU A 48 -6.37 -1.60 -22.43
N GLN A 49 -6.18 -2.82 -22.93
CA GLN A 49 -6.79 -4.03 -22.36
C GLN A 49 -5.69 -5.04 -22.08
N ILE A 50 -5.71 -5.62 -20.88
CA ILE A 50 -4.71 -6.60 -20.43
C ILE A 50 -5.44 -7.91 -20.14
N ASN A 51 -5.08 -8.95 -20.91
CA ASN A 51 -5.68 -10.29 -20.77
C ASN A 51 -4.98 -11.13 -19.69
N GLY A 52 -3.73 -10.80 -19.37
CA GLY A 52 -2.94 -11.47 -18.35
C GLY A 52 -1.57 -10.82 -18.20
N SER A 53 -0.96 -11.05 -17.04
CA SER A 53 0.40 -10.59 -16.71
C SER A 53 1.10 -11.65 -15.87
N SER A 54 2.43 -11.61 -15.89
CA SER A 54 3.28 -12.41 -15.02
C SER A 54 4.58 -11.65 -14.78
N LEU A 55 5.03 -11.59 -13.53
CA LEU A 55 6.37 -11.10 -13.20
C LEU A 55 7.32 -12.29 -13.12
N ASN A 56 8.40 -12.27 -13.90
CA ASN A 56 9.39 -13.35 -13.95
C ASN A 56 10.78 -12.83 -13.63
N VAL A 57 11.53 -13.56 -12.80
CA VAL A 57 12.94 -13.24 -12.52
C VAL A 57 13.80 -13.68 -13.70
N ARG A 58 14.45 -12.73 -14.36
CA ARG A 58 15.37 -13.01 -15.47
C ARG A 58 16.79 -13.32 -14.98
N SER A 59 17.31 -12.52 -14.07
CA SER A 59 18.61 -12.70 -13.43
C SER A 59 18.55 -12.25 -11.97
N LEU A 60 19.37 -12.87 -11.14
CA LEU A 60 19.61 -12.49 -9.76
C LEU A 60 21.12 -12.50 -9.56
N GLU A 61 21.68 -11.33 -9.33
CA GLU A 61 23.13 -11.13 -9.26
C GLU A 61 23.49 -10.59 -7.87
N GLN A 62 24.60 -11.09 -7.34
CA GLN A 62 25.20 -10.59 -6.10
C GLN A 62 26.65 -10.24 -6.40
N GLY A 63 27.03 -9.01 -6.08
CA GLY A 63 28.35 -8.47 -6.37
C GLY A 63 28.27 -6.97 -6.64
N SER A 64 29.40 -6.29 -6.66
CA SER A 64 29.37 -4.87 -6.96
C SER A 64 29.15 -4.64 -8.46
N LEU A 65 28.29 -3.69 -8.83
CA LEU A 65 28.23 -3.15 -10.20
C LEU A 65 29.62 -2.73 -10.69
N ARG A 66 30.53 -2.37 -9.77
CA ARG A 66 31.93 -2.10 -10.07
C ARG A 66 32.71 -3.33 -10.47
N GLU A 67 32.54 -4.49 -9.82
CA GLU A 67 33.17 -5.74 -10.26
C GLU A 67 32.61 -6.21 -11.60
N ALA A 68 31.28 -6.13 -11.78
CA ALA A 68 30.65 -6.42 -13.08
C ALA A 68 31.14 -5.46 -14.17
N PHE A 69 31.26 -4.15 -13.87
CA PHE A 69 31.83 -3.14 -14.75
C PHE A 69 33.32 -3.35 -14.97
N PHE A 70 34.12 -3.71 -13.96
CA PHE A 70 35.55 -3.97 -14.11
C PHE A 70 35.78 -5.22 -14.94
N LEU A 71 35.00 -6.30 -14.73
CA LEU A 71 35.02 -7.50 -15.55
C LEU A 71 34.57 -7.17 -16.97
N ALA A 72 33.44 -6.47 -17.13
CA ALA A 72 32.95 -6.03 -18.43
C ALA A 72 33.97 -5.13 -19.13
N LEU A 73 34.62 -4.18 -18.45
CA LEU A 73 35.69 -3.33 -18.98
C LEU A 73 36.91 -4.17 -19.38
N LEU A 74 37.31 -5.16 -18.58
CA LEU A 74 38.43 -6.06 -18.89
C LEU A 74 38.13 -6.95 -20.11
N PHE A 75 36.87 -7.37 -20.28
CA PHE A 75 36.40 -8.17 -21.42
C PHE A 75 36.10 -7.30 -22.67
N THR A 76 35.56 -6.10 -22.50
CA THR A 76 35.23 -5.16 -23.59
C THR A 76 36.44 -4.40 -24.10
N TYR A 77 37.52 -4.25 -23.32
CA TYR A 77 38.83 -3.82 -23.84
C TYR A 77 39.46 -4.84 -24.82
N GLN A 78 38.80 -5.98 -25.07
CA GLN A 78 39.14 -6.90 -26.16
C GLN A 78 38.10 -6.93 -27.31
N GLY A 79 37.03 -6.14 -27.30
CA GLY A 79 36.09 -6.08 -28.43
C GLY A 79 34.86 -5.20 -28.19
N ALA A 80 34.64 -4.28 -29.14
CA ALA A 80 33.65 -3.21 -29.22
C ALA A 80 32.20 -3.51 -28.76
N LEU A 81 31.58 -2.52 -28.11
CA LEU A 81 30.13 -2.40 -27.94
C LEU A 81 29.72 -0.92 -28.06
N GLU A 82 29.61 -0.46 -29.31
CA GLU A 82 28.61 0.53 -29.72
C GLU A 82 27.59 -0.25 -30.56
N GLU A 83 26.37 -0.43 -30.06
CA GLU A 83 25.11 -0.34 -30.81
C GLU A 83 23.92 -0.89 -29.99
N GLU A 84 22.95 0.02 -29.81
CA GLU A 84 21.50 -0.19 -29.86
C GLU A 84 20.77 -0.96 -28.74
N VAL A 85 20.01 -0.20 -27.94
CA VAL A 85 18.68 -0.63 -27.48
C VAL A 85 17.65 0.28 -28.19
N PRO A 86 16.72 -0.30 -28.98
CA PRO A 86 16.02 0.44 -30.04
C PRO A 86 14.79 1.27 -29.59
N PRO A 87 14.44 2.34 -30.35
CA PRO A 87 13.25 3.22 -30.23
C PRO A 87 11.86 2.57 -30.35
N MET A 88 11.70 1.27 -30.07
CA MET A 88 10.50 0.51 -30.45
C MET A 88 9.27 0.78 -29.56
N ILE A 89 9.44 1.36 -28.37
CA ILE A 89 8.34 1.62 -27.41
C ILE A 89 7.63 2.94 -27.72
N GLU A 90 8.36 3.96 -28.21
CA GLU A 90 7.83 5.29 -28.51
C GLU A 90 6.89 5.26 -29.73
N ASP A 91 7.25 4.49 -30.76
CA ASP A 91 6.49 4.39 -32.01
C ASP A 91 5.17 3.62 -31.89
N LEU A 92 5.04 2.71 -30.92
CA LEU A 92 3.85 1.86 -30.77
C LEU A 92 2.72 2.52 -29.96
N PHE A 93 3.05 3.48 -29.10
CA PHE A 93 2.08 4.09 -28.19
C PHE A 93 2.03 5.62 -28.23
N ASN A 94 2.93 6.28 -28.97
CA ASN A 94 3.02 7.75 -29.03
C ASN A 94 3.03 8.39 -27.63
N ILE A 95 3.63 7.67 -26.67
CA ILE A 95 3.85 8.11 -25.30
C ILE A 95 5.37 8.20 -25.19
N THR A 96 5.87 9.42 -25.02
CA THR A 96 7.22 9.63 -24.53
C THR A 96 7.31 8.96 -23.17
N VAL A 97 8.34 8.17 -22.92
CA VAL A 97 8.61 7.66 -21.56
C VAL A 97 9.78 8.50 -21.05
N SER A 98 9.60 9.21 -19.94
CA SER A 98 10.64 9.99 -19.28
C SER A 98 11.98 9.27 -19.24
N ASP A 99 13.08 10.01 -19.45
CA ASP A 99 14.47 9.52 -19.41
C ASP A 99 14.86 8.77 -18.10
N GLN A 100 14.02 8.86 -17.06
CA GLN A 100 14.24 8.28 -15.73
C GLN A 100 13.72 6.84 -15.57
N TYR A 101 12.72 6.41 -16.34
CA TYR A 101 12.12 5.08 -16.21
C TYR A 101 12.01 4.43 -17.58
N ASP A 102 12.30 3.13 -17.67
CA ASP A 102 12.30 2.47 -18.98
C ASP A 102 10.86 2.19 -19.48
N THR A 103 9.86 2.18 -18.57
CA THR A 103 8.46 1.90 -18.92
C THR A 103 7.44 2.61 -18.02
N LEU A 104 6.23 2.90 -18.56
CA LEU A 104 5.08 3.32 -17.76
C LEU A 104 4.68 2.29 -16.68
N ALA A 105 4.90 1.01 -16.95
CA ALA A 105 4.62 -0.04 -15.98
C ALA A 105 5.52 0.08 -14.74
N THR A 106 6.82 0.40 -14.92
CA THR A 106 7.73 0.72 -13.81
C THR A 106 7.23 1.92 -13.00
N LEU A 107 6.75 2.97 -13.69
CA LEU A 107 6.24 4.16 -13.02
C LEU A 107 5.01 3.85 -12.14
N VAL A 108 4.04 3.10 -12.68
CA VAL A 108 2.84 2.68 -11.91
C VAL A 108 3.23 1.71 -10.78
N PHE A 109 4.19 0.82 -11.01
CA PHE A 109 4.74 -0.06 -9.99
C PHE A 109 5.30 0.73 -8.80
N LEU A 110 6.10 1.76 -9.07
CA LEU A 110 6.63 2.65 -8.03
C LEU A 110 5.54 3.48 -7.34
N ILE A 111 4.54 3.96 -8.07
CA ILE A 111 3.38 4.66 -7.49
C ILE A 111 2.70 3.77 -6.44
N VAL A 112 2.46 2.49 -6.74
CA VAL A 112 1.83 1.54 -5.80
C VAL A 112 2.72 1.32 -4.56
N ILE A 113 4.03 1.17 -4.74
CA ILE A 113 4.99 1.01 -3.64
C ILE A 113 4.96 2.23 -2.71
N PHE A 114 5.10 3.43 -3.27
CA PHE A 114 5.20 4.66 -2.48
C PHE A 114 3.87 5.07 -1.87
N TYR A 115 2.75 4.72 -2.50
CA TYR A 115 1.43 4.83 -1.90
C TYR A 115 1.33 3.95 -0.64
N GLY A 116 1.70 2.67 -0.74
CA GLY A 116 1.72 1.74 0.39
C GLY A 116 2.67 2.18 1.52
N ALA A 117 3.86 2.67 1.17
CA ALA A 117 4.84 3.21 2.12
C ALA A 117 4.32 4.47 2.83
N GLY A 118 3.64 5.37 2.11
CA GLY A 118 2.97 6.54 2.69
C GLY A 118 1.90 6.16 3.70
N LEU A 119 1.04 5.20 3.35
CA LEU A 119 0.03 4.66 4.26
C LEU A 119 0.66 4.00 5.50
N ALA A 120 1.79 3.29 5.34
CA ALA A 120 2.51 2.68 6.46
C ALA A 120 2.94 3.73 7.49
N ILE A 121 3.45 4.87 7.03
CA ILE A 121 3.85 5.97 7.91
C ILE A 121 2.65 6.55 8.65
N ASP A 122 1.50 6.71 7.99
CA ASP A 122 0.32 7.29 8.62
C ASP A 122 -0.29 6.37 9.69
N VAL A 123 -0.10 5.06 9.55
CA VAL A 123 -0.41 4.07 10.58
C VAL A 123 0.48 4.32 11.81
N VAL A 124 1.79 4.35 11.62
CA VAL A 124 2.77 4.52 12.72
C VAL A 124 2.61 5.86 13.42
N LYS A 125 2.49 6.95 12.67
CA LYS A 125 2.33 8.31 13.21
C LYS A 125 0.94 8.59 13.77
N LYS A 126 0.01 7.66 13.57
CA LYS A 126 -1.39 7.82 13.91
C LYS A 126 -2.06 9.07 13.29
N ALA A 127 -1.53 9.60 12.20
CA ALA A 127 -2.04 10.78 11.51
C ALA A 127 -1.53 10.79 10.05
N PHE A 128 -2.26 11.44 9.15
CA PHE A 128 -1.73 11.76 7.83
C PHE A 128 -0.53 12.69 7.98
N SER A 129 0.60 12.33 7.35
CA SER A 129 1.84 13.08 7.51
C SER A 129 2.50 13.44 6.20
N ASP A 130 3.14 14.60 6.15
CA ASP A 130 4.03 14.99 5.06
C ASP A 130 5.36 14.22 5.20
N SER A 131 5.39 13.02 4.64
CA SER A 131 6.54 12.11 4.68
C SER A 131 7.26 12.05 3.33
N LEU A 132 8.54 11.65 3.34
CA LEU A 132 9.31 11.51 2.11
C LEU A 132 8.70 10.49 1.14
N PRO A 133 8.19 9.32 1.58
CA PRO A 133 7.46 8.41 0.69
C PRO A 133 6.21 9.03 0.05
N ARG A 134 5.45 9.87 0.78
CA ARG A 134 4.30 10.60 0.22
C ARG A 134 4.74 11.64 -0.81
N ALA A 135 5.82 12.37 -0.53
CA ALA A 135 6.38 13.32 -1.50
C ALA A 135 6.83 12.61 -2.79
N LYS A 136 7.47 11.44 -2.69
CA LYS A 136 7.86 10.63 -3.86
C LYS A 136 6.63 10.07 -4.60
N PHE A 137 5.60 9.62 -3.90
CA PHE A 137 4.32 9.26 -4.52
C PHE A 137 3.75 10.42 -5.36
N GLU A 138 3.71 11.63 -4.80
CA GLU A 138 3.22 12.82 -5.49
C GLU A 138 4.07 13.23 -6.70
N GLU A 139 5.38 13.06 -6.62
CA GLU A 139 6.31 13.23 -7.75
C GLU A 139 5.99 12.26 -8.90
N LEU A 140 5.84 10.96 -8.58
CA LEU A 140 5.56 9.92 -9.56
C LEU A 140 4.18 10.10 -10.20
N VAL A 141 3.17 10.51 -9.43
CA VAL A 141 1.83 10.84 -9.96
C VAL A 141 1.89 12.00 -10.95
N LYS A 142 2.66 13.06 -10.66
CA LYS A 142 2.86 14.18 -11.60
C LYS A 142 3.57 13.73 -12.87
N LEU A 143 4.56 12.86 -12.75
CA LEU A 143 5.24 12.30 -13.91
C LEU A 143 4.26 11.48 -14.76
N LEU A 144 3.48 10.60 -14.14
CA LEU A 144 2.48 9.79 -14.86
C LEU A 144 1.41 10.65 -15.52
N ALA A 145 0.99 11.75 -14.88
CA ALA A 145 0.07 12.72 -15.46
C ALA A 145 0.63 13.36 -16.74
N ALA A 146 1.93 13.67 -16.76
CA ALA A 146 2.60 14.21 -17.93
C ALA A 146 2.63 13.18 -19.08
N GLU A 147 2.93 11.91 -18.79
CA GLU A 147 3.05 10.89 -19.83
C GLU A 147 1.73 10.36 -20.37
N THR A 148 0.69 10.32 -19.53
CA THR A 148 -0.64 9.81 -19.92
C THR A 148 -1.60 10.90 -20.39
N GLY A 149 -1.26 12.18 -20.13
CA GLY A 149 -2.15 13.31 -20.35
C GLY A 149 -3.35 13.37 -19.38
N LYS A 150 -3.48 12.41 -18.45
CA LYS A 150 -4.54 12.42 -17.43
C LYS A 150 -4.23 13.42 -16.32
N PRO A 151 -5.22 14.15 -15.78
CA PRO A 151 -5.00 15.01 -14.62
C PRO A 151 -4.44 14.22 -13.43
N ALA A 152 -3.49 14.82 -12.71
CA ALA A 152 -2.91 14.21 -11.51
C ALA A 152 -3.98 13.89 -10.44
N ALA A 153 -5.06 14.68 -10.36
CA ALA A 153 -6.17 14.42 -9.45
C ALA A 153 -6.87 13.10 -9.78
N ASP A 154 -7.25 12.90 -11.04
CA ASP A 154 -7.89 11.68 -11.53
C ASP A 154 -7.01 10.44 -11.30
N ILE A 155 -5.68 10.57 -11.48
CA ILE A 155 -4.74 9.49 -11.16
C ILE A 155 -4.80 9.14 -9.68
N ARG A 156 -4.81 10.13 -8.76
CA ARG A 156 -4.95 9.86 -7.32
C ARG A 156 -6.26 9.15 -7.03
N ASP A 157 -7.37 9.63 -7.58
CA ASP A 157 -8.69 9.03 -7.37
C ASP A 157 -8.73 7.56 -7.83
N ILE A 158 -8.08 7.25 -8.96
CA ILE A 158 -7.94 5.87 -9.46
C ILE A 158 -7.14 4.99 -8.48
N ILE A 159 -6.00 5.47 -7.99
CA ILE A 159 -5.17 4.75 -7.02
C ILE A 159 -5.93 4.57 -5.69
N GLU A 160 -6.56 5.61 -5.18
CA GLU A 160 -7.30 5.60 -3.92
C GLU A 160 -8.49 4.64 -3.99
N ALA A 161 -9.27 4.67 -5.09
CA ALA A 161 -10.38 3.75 -5.31
C ALA A 161 -9.95 2.28 -5.27
N LYS A 162 -8.77 1.95 -5.82
CA LYS A 162 -8.20 0.59 -5.81
C LYS A 162 -7.91 0.11 -4.38
N PHE A 163 -7.48 0.99 -3.49
CA PHE A 163 -7.09 0.66 -2.12
C PHE A 163 -8.08 1.12 -1.04
N GLN A 164 -9.28 1.59 -1.45
CA GLN A 164 -10.32 2.08 -0.55
C GLN A 164 -10.76 1.03 0.49
N LYS A 165 -10.76 -0.26 0.12
CA LYS A 165 -11.13 -1.35 1.04
C LYS A 165 -10.02 -1.61 2.06
N PRO A 166 -10.33 -1.78 3.36
CA PRO A 166 -9.31 -2.02 4.39
C PRO A 166 -8.37 -3.20 4.10
N ALA A 167 -8.89 -4.28 3.52
CA ALA A 167 -8.06 -5.44 3.16
C ALA A 167 -7.02 -5.10 2.06
N ALA A 168 -7.40 -4.27 1.09
CA ALA A 168 -6.51 -3.82 0.03
C ALA A 168 -5.45 -2.84 0.57
N ALA A 169 -5.87 -1.87 1.40
CA ALA A 169 -4.96 -0.94 2.09
C ALA A 169 -3.93 -1.68 2.96
N LYS A 170 -4.38 -2.63 3.80
CA LYS A 170 -3.47 -3.45 4.62
C LYS A 170 -2.50 -4.27 3.76
N ARG A 171 -2.96 -4.84 2.64
CA ARG A 171 -2.12 -5.60 1.73
C ARG A 171 -1.02 -4.74 1.11
N VAL A 172 -1.37 -3.57 0.56
CA VAL A 172 -0.37 -2.71 -0.10
C VAL A 172 0.65 -2.15 0.89
N VAL A 173 0.24 -1.82 2.13
CA VAL A 173 1.17 -1.43 3.20
C VAL A 173 2.18 -2.54 3.50
N ARG A 174 1.71 -3.77 3.71
CA ARG A 174 2.59 -4.91 4.02
C ARG A 174 3.55 -5.21 2.87
N ASN A 175 3.06 -5.18 1.63
CA ASN A 175 3.90 -5.45 0.47
C ASN A 175 4.92 -4.35 0.25
N ALA A 176 4.57 -3.08 0.45
CA ALA A 176 5.54 -1.99 0.42
C ALA A 176 6.66 -2.19 1.45
N GLY A 177 6.33 -2.50 2.72
CA GLY A 177 7.34 -2.78 3.74
C GLY A 177 8.23 -3.98 3.41
N LYS A 178 7.64 -5.08 2.92
CA LYS A 178 8.37 -6.29 2.49
C LYS A 178 9.28 -6.04 1.28
N PHE A 179 8.89 -5.15 0.38
CA PHE A 179 9.70 -4.78 -0.77
C PHE A 179 11.01 -4.09 -0.37
N PHE A 180 10.99 -3.26 0.68
CA PHE A 180 12.19 -2.58 1.21
C PHE A 180 12.98 -3.40 2.24
N LEU A 181 12.55 -4.63 2.56
CA LEU A 181 13.18 -5.48 3.58
C LEU A 181 14.71 -5.66 3.38
N PRO A 182 15.22 -5.96 2.17
CA PRO A 182 16.66 -6.05 1.94
C PRO A 182 17.40 -4.74 2.25
N SER A 183 16.86 -3.60 1.79
CA SER A 183 17.44 -2.28 2.06
C SER A 183 17.49 -1.98 3.56
N HIS A 184 16.42 -2.24 4.29
CA HIS A 184 16.38 -2.00 5.73
C HIS A 184 17.39 -2.84 6.51
N LYS A 185 17.50 -4.12 6.19
CA LYS A 185 18.50 -5.01 6.81
C LYS A 185 19.93 -4.63 6.42
N GLY A 186 20.12 -4.04 5.25
CA GLY A 186 21.37 -3.41 4.81
C GLY A 186 21.57 -1.97 5.32
N SER A 187 21.12 -1.65 6.54
CA SER A 187 21.28 -0.32 7.15
C SER A 187 20.54 0.83 6.43
N ASN A 188 19.34 0.56 5.92
CA ASN A 188 18.56 1.47 5.07
C ASN A 188 19.30 1.84 3.78
N ALA A 189 19.93 0.84 3.15
CA ALA A 189 20.64 0.99 1.89
C ALA A 189 19.73 1.63 0.81
N PRO A 190 20.29 2.50 -0.04
CA PRO A 190 19.56 3.02 -1.19
C PRO A 190 19.04 1.89 -2.07
N LEU A 191 17.95 2.17 -2.77
CA LEU A 191 17.37 1.27 -3.74
C LEU A 191 17.41 1.95 -5.11
N LYS A 192 17.87 1.25 -6.13
CA LYS A 192 17.75 1.70 -7.52
C LYS A 192 16.67 0.91 -8.24
N VAL A 193 15.79 1.63 -8.93
CA VAL A 193 14.81 1.05 -9.84
C VAL A 193 15.00 1.68 -11.20
N ASP A 194 15.40 0.88 -12.17
CA ASP A 194 15.91 1.32 -13.47
C ASP A 194 17.00 2.39 -13.29
N ARG A 195 16.70 3.66 -13.58
CA ARG A 195 17.65 4.79 -13.45
C ARG A 195 17.35 5.68 -12.24
N ASP A 196 16.20 5.51 -11.57
CA ASP A 196 15.85 6.27 -10.39
C ASP A 196 16.54 5.71 -9.14
N THR A 197 16.97 6.61 -8.26
CA THR A 197 17.60 6.25 -6.99
C THR A 197 16.72 6.71 -5.84
N ILE A 198 16.23 5.75 -5.09
CA ILE A 198 15.49 5.95 -3.85
C ILE A 198 16.53 6.03 -2.73
N SER A 199 16.67 7.24 -2.17
CA SER A 199 17.71 7.53 -1.20
C SER A 199 17.50 6.81 0.14
N SER A 200 18.59 6.62 0.90
CA SER A 200 18.54 6.06 2.24
C SER A 200 17.62 6.83 3.19
N GLU A 201 17.48 8.14 3.02
CA GLU A 201 16.58 8.97 3.82
C GLU A 201 15.11 8.60 3.57
N VAL A 202 14.73 8.32 2.32
CA VAL A 202 13.38 7.87 1.97
C VAL A 202 13.15 6.49 2.57
N VAL A 203 14.07 5.55 2.32
CA VAL A 203 14.00 4.17 2.83
C VAL A 203 13.84 4.18 4.35
N ARG A 204 14.65 4.96 5.07
CA ARG A 204 14.64 5.03 6.54
C ARG A 204 13.29 5.46 7.14
N GLN A 205 12.48 6.24 6.42
CA GLN A 205 11.16 6.64 6.91
C GLN A 205 10.11 5.54 6.78
N ILE A 206 10.35 4.56 5.91
CA ILE A 206 9.44 3.44 5.70
C ILE A 206 9.51 2.55 6.96
N PRO A 207 8.39 2.31 7.65
CA PRO A 207 8.40 1.48 8.84
C PRO A 207 8.91 0.08 8.52
N PHE A 208 9.95 -0.33 9.25
CA PHE A 208 10.57 -1.64 9.12
C PHE A 208 10.52 -2.39 10.44
N ASP A 209 9.53 -3.26 10.55
CA ASP A 209 9.47 -4.41 11.44
C ASP A 209 8.13 -5.10 11.26
N GLY A 210 8.03 -6.34 11.74
CA GLY A 210 6.77 -7.06 11.90
C GLY A 210 5.75 -6.38 12.84
N SER A 211 5.88 -5.08 13.15
CA SER A 211 4.82 -4.27 13.79
C SER A 211 3.60 -4.04 12.88
N THR A 212 3.65 -4.49 11.63
CA THR A 212 2.47 -4.54 10.75
C THR A 212 1.97 -5.98 10.53
N ASP A 213 2.61 -7.00 11.12
CA ASP A 213 2.15 -8.38 10.97
C ASP A 213 1.05 -8.75 11.98
N LYS A 214 0.86 -7.98 13.06
CA LYS A 214 -0.29 -8.18 13.94
C LYS A 214 -1.51 -7.49 13.35
N GLU A 215 -2.57 -8.25 13.16
CA GLU A 215 -3.85 -7.78 12.59
C GLU A 215 -4.42 -6.54 13.31
N ASN A 216 -4.08 -6.41 14.61
CA ASN A 216 -4.49 -5.32 15.50
C ASN A 216 -3.72 -4.01 15.32
N ASP A 217 -2.53 -4.01 14.71
CA ASP A 217 -1.70 -2.80 14.61
C ASP A 217 -2.25 -1.79 13.58
N PHE A 218 -3.16 -2.25 12.71
CA PHE A 218 -3.86 -1.41 11.74
C PHE A 218 -5.21 -0.88 12.22
N ASP A 219 -5.76 -1.43 13.31
CA ASP A 219 -7.06 -1.01 13.82
C ASP A 219 -6.83 -0.01 14.97
N ARG A 220 -7.57 1.10 14.98
CA ARG A 220 -7.54 2.07 16.09
C ARG A 220 -8.76 1.90 16.95
N TYR A 221 -8.57 1.98 18.26
CA TYR A 221 -9.61 1.85 19.26
C TYR A 221 -9.75 3.19 19.97
N LYS A 222 -10.93 3.82 19.87
CA LYS A 222 -11.24 5.08 20.54
C LYS A 222 -12.37 4.85 21.55
N PRO A 223 -12.10 4.95 22.85
CA PRO A 223 -13.16 4.88 23.86
C PRO A 223 -14.00 6.15 23.84
N TYR A 224 -15.30 5.99 24.08
CA TYR A 224 -16.27 7.06 24.30
C TYR A 224 -17.21 6.64 25.43
N GLU A 225 -17.59 7.59 26.26
CA GLU A 225 -18.48 7.36 27.39
C GLU A 225 -19.88 7.90 27.08
N ALA A 226 -20.91 7.24 27.64
CA ALA A 226 -22.30 7.68 27.58
C ALA A 226 -22.81 8.08 26.17
N VAL A 227 -22.52 7.26 25.16
CA VAL A 227 -22.94 7.48 23.77
C VAL A 227 -24.34 6.92 23.55
N GLU A 228 -25.20 7.72 22.92
CA GLU A 228 -26.51 7.27 22.45
C GLU A 228 -26.35 6.45 21.16
N LEU A 229 -26.70 5.17 21.22
CA LEU A 229 -26.69 4.23 20.09
C LEU A 229 -28.12 4.00 19.60
N GLU A 230 -28.35 4.31 18.33
CA GLU A 230 -29.59 3.95 17.64
C GLU A 230 -29.43 2.58 16.99
N ILE A 231 -30.19 1.59 17.45
CA ILE A 231 -30.04 0.19 17.06
C ILE A 231 -30.85 -0.11 15.80
N HIS A 232 -30.18 -0.51 14.71
CA HIS A 232 -30.79 -0.79 13.41
C HIS A 232 -30.84 -2.28 13.04
N ALA A 233 -30.11 -3.13 13.75
CA ALA A 233 -30.23 -4.59 13.65
C ALA A 233 -29.84 -5.25 14.96
N GLN A 234 -30.50 -6.36 15.25
CA GLN A 234 -30.39 -7.08 16.52
C GLN A 234 -30.35 -8.59 16.25
N ASP A 235 -29.48 -9.31 16.95
CA ASP A 235 -29.41 -10.77 16.94
C ASP A 235 -29.14 -11.27 18.36
N LYS A 236 -30.21 -11.60 19.10
CA LYS A 236 -30.14 -11.99 20.52
C LYS A 236 -29.15 -13.12 20.79
N ASP A 237 -28.93 -14.00 19.83
CA ASP A 237 -28.14 -15.22 20.01
C ASP A 237 -26.66 -15.03 19.68
N LYS A 238 -26.26 -13.87 19.12
CA LYS A 238 -24.89 -13.61 18.68
C LYS A 238 -24.34 -12.31 19.23
N SER A 239 -23.21 -12.38 19.94
CA SER A 239 -22.52 -11.19 20.48
C SER A 239 -21.72 -10.41 19.44
N SER A 240 -21.21 -11.07 18.39
CA SER A 240 -20.22 -10.49 17.47
C SER A 240 -20.69 -10.31 16.04
N THR A 241 -21.92 -10.73 15.71
CA THR A 241 -22.52 -10.62 14.37
C THR A 241 -24.02 -10.39 14.49
N GLY A 242 -24.67 -9.90 13.44
CA GLY A 242 -26.12 -9.68 13.42
C GLY A 242 -26.59 -8.35 14.04
N TRP A 243 -25.71 -7.63 14.76
CA TRP A 243 -26.01 -6.32 15.32
C TRP A 243 -25.48 -5.16 14.48
N ALA A 244 -26.25 -4.07 14.41
CA ALA A 244 -25.79 -2.82 13.83
C ALA A 244 -26.45 -1.62 14.49
N ALA A 245 -25.70 -0.53 14.64
CA ALA A 245 -26.17 0.71 15.24
C ALA A 245 -25.53 1.94 14.59
N VAL A 246 -26.13 3.10 14.83
CA VAL A 246 -25.57 4.42 14.55
C VAL A 246 -25.20 5.05 15.89
N ALA A 247 -23.95 5.51 16.02
CA ALA A 247 -23.47 6.18 17.24
C ALA A 247 -23.64 7.69 17.08
N ARG A 248 -24.69 8.25 17.71
CA ARG A 248 -25.07 9.65 17.53
C ARG A 248 -23.98 10.59 18.03
N GLY A 249 -23.71 11.65 17.24
CA GLY A 249 -22.62 12.59 17.51
C GLY A 249 -21.21 12.09 17.18
N ILE A 250 -21.05 10.81 16.80
CA ILE A 250 -19.75 10.22 16.45
C ILE A 250 -19.71 9.80 14.98
N SER A 251 -20.76 9.14 14.48
CA SER A 251 -20.84 8.72 13.09
C SER A 251 -22.28 8.60 12.63
N ASP A 252 -22.59 9.11 11.44
CA ASP A 252 -23.90 8.94 10.79
C ASP A 252 -24.04 7.60 10.06
N LYS A 253 -22.99 6.77 10.06
CA LYS A 253 -22.99 5.49 9.36
C LYS A 253 -23.57 4.39 10.26
N ARG A 254 -24.37 3.51 9.66
CA ARG A 254 -24.77 2.25 10.29
C ARG A 254 -23.56 1.30 10.37
N LEU A 255 -23.03 1.13 11.58
CA LEU A 255 -21.85 0.31 11.84
C LEU A 255 -22.24 -1.04 12.45
N LYS A 256 -21.41 -2.04 12.19
CA LYS A 256 -21.52 -3.33 12.88
C LYS A 256 -21.30 -3.12 14.38
N VAL A 257 -22.13 -3.76 15.20
CA VAL A 257 -21.97 -3.75 16.65
C VAL A 257 -21.44 -5.10 17.13
N ARG A 258 -20.53 -5.05 18.10
CA ARG A 258 -20.09 -6.19 18.89
C ARG A 258 -20.38 -5.89 20.35
N VAL A 259 -21.10 -6.77 21.01
CA VAL A 259 -21.33 -6.69 22.44
C VAL A 259 -20.17 -7.39 23.15
N VAL A 260 -19.52 -6.70 24.08
CA VAL A 260 -18.35 -7.18 24.82
C VAL A 260 -18.72 -7.32 26.29
N GLU A 261 -18.19 -8.34 26.96
CA GLU A 261 -18.38 -8.52 28.40
C GLU A 261 -17.97 -7.26 29.19
N PRO A 262 -18.73 -6.88 30.23
CA PRO A 262 -19.82 -7.62 30.88
C PRO A 262 -21.21 -7.45 30.26
N VAL A 263 -21.35 -6.72 29.14
CA VAL A 263 -22.64 -6.53 28.48
C VAL A 263 -22.99 -7.78 27.68
N HIS A 264 -24.25 -8.20 27.73
CA HIS A 264 -24.78 -9.35 27.00
C HIS A 264 -25.79 -8.89 25.94
N PRO A 265 -25.94 -9.63 24.82
CA PRO A 265 -26.94 -9.32 23.79
C PRO A 265 -28.38 -9.15 24.33
N ALA A 266 -28.71 -9.89 25.39
CA ALA A 266 -30.01 -9.79 26.06
C ALA A 266 -30.25 -8.41 26.71
N ASP A 267 -29.19 -7.71 27.12
CA ASP A 267 -29.29 -6.42 27.83
C ASP A 267 -29.70 -5.26 26.90
N ILE A 268 -29.45 -5.42 25.59
CA ILE A 268 -29.77 -4.44 24.54
C ILE A 268 -30.86 -4.91 23.57
N TRP A 269 -31.35 -6.15 23.74
CA TRP A 269 -32.41 -6.72 22.91
C TRP A 269 -33.72 -5.96 23.06
N GLN A 270 -34.45 -5.77 21.95
CA GLN A 270 -35.71 -5.02 21.84
C GLN A 270 -35.63 -3.55 22.26
N LYS A 271 -34.42 -3.00 22.41
CA LYS A 271 -34.22 -1.56 22.63
C LYS A 271 -33.87 -0.89 21.31
N ASP A 272 -34.64 0.14 20.95
CA ASP A 272 -34.36 0.94 19.74
C ASP A 272 -33.22 1.93 19.97
N VAL A 273 -33.06 2.40 21.21
CA VAL A 273 -32.01 3.32 21.63
C VAL A 273 -31.43 2.86 22.96
N VAL A 274 -30.10 2.90 23.08
CA VAL A 274 -29.38 2.62 24.34
C VAL A 274 -28.27 3.64 24.55
N THR A 275 -28.04 4.02 25.81
CA THR A 275 -26.86 4.81 26.20
C THR A 275 -25.79 3.86 26.71
N ALA A 276 -24.59 3.95 26.15
CA ALA A 276 -23.52 3.01 26.45
C ALA A 276 -22.13 3.64 26.38
N ASP A 277 -21.20 3.11 27.17
CA ASP A 277 -19.79 3.29 26.89
C ASP A 277 -19.41 2.35 25.75
N ILE A 278 -18.67 2.89 24.80
CA ILE A 278 -18.27 2.18 23.60
C ILE A 278 -16.78 2.34 23.33
N VAL A 279 -16.25 1.36 22.60
CA VAL A 279 -14.99 1.51 21.87
C VAL A 279 -15.30 1.53 20.38
N LEU A 280 -15.03 2.66 19.73
CA LEU A 280 -15.13 2.78 18.29
C LEU A 280 -13.87 2.19 17.65
N VAL A 281 -14.04 1.17 16.82
CA VAL A 281 -12.98 0.57 16.03
C VAL A 281 -12.92 1.26 14.68
N LEU A 282 -11.78 1.89 14.40
CA LEU A 282 -11.48 2.52 13.11
C LEU A 282 -10.51 1.64 12.32
N LYS A 283 -10.77 1.49 11.02
CA LYS A 283 -9.92 0.72 10.11
C LYS A 283 -9.25 1.64 9.10
N LEU A 284 -7.99 1.34 8.78
CA LEU A 284 -7.24 2.03 7.74
C LEU A 284 -7.88 1.81 6.36
N THR A 285 -7.99 2.87 5.59
CA THR A 285 -8.40 2.97 4.18
C THR A 285 -7.52 3.99 3.47
N SER A 286 -7.72 4.21 2.17
CA SER A 286 -7.13 5.33 1.41
C SER A 286 -7.36 6.68 2.09
N ASP A 287 -8.58 6.87 2.58
CA ASP A 287 -9.07 8.12 3.20
C ASP A 287 -8.68 8.20 4.68
N GLY A 288 -7.84 7.27 5.13
CA GLY A 288 -7.34 7.17 6.49
C GLY A 288 -8.21 6.27 7.34
N TYR A 289 -8.32 6.60 8.63
CA TYR A 289 -9.02 5.75 9.59
C TYR A 289 -10.50 6.08 9.63
N VAL A 290 -11.30 5.15 9.09
CA VAL A 290 -12.76 5.29 9.06
C VAL A 290 -13.43 4.40 10.10
N PRO A 291 -14.53 4.84 10.73
CA PRO A 291 -15.31 4.00 11.64
C PRO A 291 -15.80 2.72 10.95
N ALA A 292 -15.63 1.57 11.61
CA ALA A 292 -15.98 0.27 11.03
C ALA A 292 -16.78 -0.64 11.97
N GLU A 293 -16.56 -0.57 13.28
CA GLU A 293 -17.26 -1.39 14.28
C GLU A 293 -17.43 -0.58 15.58
N ILE A 294 -18.54 -0.80 16.28
CA ILE A 294 -18.80 -0.30 17.63
C ILE A 294 -18.71 -1.48 18.59
N GLN A 295 -17.87 -1.38 19.61
CA GLN A 295 -17.81 -2.36 20.69
C GLN A 295 -18.50 -1.80 21.93
N VAL A 296 -19.61 -2.40 22.35
CA VAL A 296 -20.35 -1.97 23.53
C VAL A 296 -19.70 -2.60 24.76
N THR A 297 -19.18 -1.76 25.67
CA THR A 297 -18.41 -2.22 26.84
C THR A 297 -19.14 -2.02 28.17
N ARG A 298 -20.08 -1.08 28.25
CA ARG A 298 -20.92 -0.87 29.43
C ARG A 298 -22.24 -0.19 29.03
N LEU A 299 -23.34 -0.56 29.67
CA LEU A 299 -24.59 0.19 29.56
C LEU A 299 -24.67 1.25 30.66
N VAL A 300 -25.12 2.45 30.30
CA VAL A 300 -25.35 3.54 31.25
C VAL A 300 -26.83 3.56 31.60
N GLU A 301 -27.15 3.40 32.88
CA GLU A 301 -28.54 3.52 33.34
C GLU A 301 -28.98 4.99 33.34
N PRO A 302 -30.26 5.27 33.01
CA PRO A 302 -30.79 6.63 33.09
C PRO A 302 -30.83 7.10 34.56
N GLY A 303 -29.80 7.85 34.98
CA GLY A 303 -29.70 8.41 36.33
C GLY A 303 -28.29 8.52 36.91
N GLU A 304 -27.29 7.86 36.32
CA GLU A 304 -25.88 8.00 36.69
C GLU A 304 -25.19 9.08 35.84
N ASN A 305 -25.17 10.32 36.35
CA ASN A 305 -24.26 11.39 35.89
C ASN A 305 -23.30 11.76 37.02
#